data_AF-A0A090TDY7-F1
#
_entry.id   AF-A0A090TDY7-F1
#
_cell.length_a   1.000
_cell.length_b   1.000
_cell.length_c   1.000
_cell.angle_alpha   90.00
_cell.angle_beta   90.00
_cell.angle_gamma   90.00
#
_symmetry.space_group_name_H-M   'P 1'
#
loop_
_entity.id
_entity.type
_entity.pdbx_description
1 polymer ?
#
loop_
_entity_poly.entity_id
_entity_poly.type
_entity_poly.pdbx_seq_one_letter_code
_entity_poly.pdbx_strand_id
1 'polypeptide(L)'
;MIGKGTLYIVSAPSGAGKSSLISAMLEKNPTYAMKVSVSHTTRGMRPGEEDGVHYHFVEKSEFESLIEQGAFLEYAEVFGNYYARLACGLKKP
;
A
#
# COMPACT_ATOMS: atom_id res chain seq x y z
N MET A 1 -10.88 5.11 25.24
CA MET A 1 -11.11 3.78 24.61
C MET A 1 -10.37 3.76 23.28
N ILE A 2 -9.25 3.03 23.18
CA ILE A 2 -8.63 2.76 21.87
C ILE A 2 -9.56 1.78 21.16
N GLY A 3 -10.30 2.25 20.16
CA GLY A 3 -11.20 1.41 19.38
C GLY A 3 -10.38 0.39 18.59
N LYS A 4 -10.70 -0.90 18.71
CA LYS A 4 -10.15 -1.93 17.83
C LYS A 4 -10.68 -1.69 16.41
N GLY A 5 -9.79 -1.39 15.47
CA GLY A 5 -10.12 -1.38 14.04
C GLY A 5 -10.23 -2.82 13.50
N THR A 6 -11.10 -3.04 12.52
CA THR A 6 -11.21 -4.33 11.83
C THR A 6 -10.30 -4.33 10.59
N LEU A 7 -9.37 -5.27 10.52
CA LEU A 7 -8.53 -5.48 9.33
C LEU A 7 -9.26 -6.36 8.32
N TYR A 8 -9.43 -5.84 7.11
CA TYR A 8 -9.95 -6.61 5.98
C TYR A 8 -8.81 -6.97 5.03
N ILE A 9 -8.73 -8.24 4.64
CA ILE A 9 -7.78 -8.74 3.64
C ILE A 9 -8.57 -9.14 2.40
N VAL A 10 -8.26 -8.52 1.26
CA VAL A 10 -8.86 -8.84 -0.03
C VAL A 10 -7.76 -9.36 -0.94
N SER A 11 -7.87 -10.62 -1.37
CA SER A 11 -6.93 -11.29 -2.27
C SER A 11 -7.60 -11.60 -3.61
N ALA A 12 -6.92 -11.28 -4.71
CA ALA A 12 -7.33 -11.64 -6.06
C ALA A 12 -6.11 -11.55 -7.01
N PRO A 13 -6.09 -12.29 -8.14
CA PRO A 13 -5.06 -12.15 -9.16
C PRO A 13 -4.95 -10.72 -9.71
N SER A 14 -3.78 -10.37 -10.25
CA SER A 14 -3.61 -9.11 -10.97
C SER A 14 -4.61 -9.03 -12.13
N GLY A 15 -5.31 -7.89 -12.26
CA GLY A 15 -6.32 -7.67 -13.30
C GLY A 15 -7.74 -8.14 -12.96
N ALA A 16 -7.96 -8.83 -11.83
CA ALA A 16 -9.28 -9.34 -11.43
C ALA A 16 -10.23 -8.27 -10.84
N GLY A 17 -9.89 -6.98 -10.93
CA GLY A 17 -10.77 -5.88 -10.46
C GLY A 17 -10.73 -5.58 -8.95
N LYS A 18 -9.74 -6.09 -8.20
CA LYS A 18 -9.60 -5.85 -6.74
C LYS A 18 -9.62 -4.36 -6.38
N SER A 19 -8.84 -3.55 -7.08
CA SER A 19 -8.76 -2.10 -6.81
C SER A 19 -10.10 -1.41 -7.10
N SER A 20 -10.78 -1.80 -8.17
CA SER A 20 -12.11 -1.28 -8.53
C SER A 20 -13.16 -1.62 -7.46
N LEU A 21 -13.16 -2.84 -6.94
CA LEU A 21 -14.07 -3.25 -5.86
C LEU A 21 -13.81 -2.45 -4.58
N ILE A 22 -12.55 -2.31 -4.17
CA ILE A 22 -12.17 -1.55 -2.96
C ILE A 22 -12.59 -0.08 -3.12
N SER A 23 -12.36 0.52 -4.28
CA SER A 23 -12.74 1.91 -4.57
C SER A 23 -14.26 2.10 -4.48
N ALA A 24 -15.03 1.25 -5.15
CA ALA A 24 -16.50 1.29 -5.10
C ALA A 24 -17.07 1.07 -3.68
N MET A 25 -16.39 0.26 -2.85
CA MET A 25 -16.79 0.04 -1.46
C MET A 25 -16.57 1.29 -0.59
N LEU A 26 -15.47 2.02 -0.81
CA LEU A 26 -15.15 3.25 -0.08
C LEU A 26 -16.07 4.40 -0.49
N GLU A 27 -16.37 4.54 -1.79
CA GLU A 27 -17.29 5.55 -2.31
C GLU A 27 -18.71 5.39 -1.74
N LYS A 28 -19.20 4.15 -1.63
CA LYS A 28 -20.56 3.87 -1.14
C LYS A 28 -20.72 3.95 0.38
N ASN A 29 -19.63 3.96 1.14
CA ASN A 29 -19.65 3.89 2.61
C ASN A 29 -18.76 4.95 3.27
N PRO A 30 -18.98 6.26 3.03
CA PRO A 30 -18.14 7.33 3.57
C PRO A 30 -18.19 7.44 5.10
N THR A 31 -19.23 6.86 5.73
CA THR A 31 -19.44 6.89 7.19
C THR A 31 -18.51 5.97 7.96
N TYR A 32 -17.95 4.94 7.31
CA TYR A 32 -16.94 4.10 7.94
C TYR A 32 -15.56 4.70 7.66
N ALA A 33 -14.78 4.96 8.72
CA ALA A 33 -13.41 5.44 8.64
C ALA A 33 -12.44 4.35 8.12
N MET A 34 -12.76 3.76 6.96
CA MET A 34 -11.93 2.78 6.27
C MET A 34 -10.84 3.50 5.50
N LYS A 35 -9.61 2.99 5.61
CA LYS A 35 -8.46 3.48 4.84
C LYS A 35 -7.83 2.31 4.12
N VAL A 36 -7.46 2.52 2.86
CA VAL A 36 -6.63 1.57 2.12
C VAL A 36 -5.20 1.71 2.59
N SER A 37 -4.55 0.58 2.88
CA SER A 37 -3.10 0.55 3.07
C SER A 37 -2.45 0.53 1.68
N VAL A 38 -1.82 1.64 1.32
CA VAL A 38 -1.05 1.77 0.07
C VAL A 38 0.40 1.36 0.35
N SER A 39 0.88 0.34 -0.36
CA SER A 39 2.22 -0.23 -0.19
C SER A 39 3.28 0.57 -0.93
N HIS A 40 4.55 0.43 -0.54
CA HIS A 40 5.70 0.97 -1.28
C HIS A 40 6.24 -0.07 -2.26
N THR A 41 6.76 0.37 -3.40
CA THR A 41 7.47 -0.49 -4.35
C THR A 41 8.58 0.24 -5.08
N THR A 42 9.62 -0.51 -5.46
CA THR A 42 10.72 -0.02 -6.33
C THR A 42 10.51 -0.35 -7.81
N ARG A 43 9.43 -1.05 -8.13
CA ARG A 43 9.03 -1.28 -9.52
C ARG A 43 8.63 0.05 -10.15
N GLY A 44 9.09 0.32 -11.37
CA GLY A 44 8.61 1.45 -12.16
C GLY A 44 7.09 1.44 -12.36
N MET A 45 6.49 2.62 -12.29
CA MET A 45 5.06 2.84 -12.50
C MET A 45 4.65 2.43 -13.93
N ARG A 46 3.57 1.65 -14.07
CA ARG A 46 3.01 1.25 -15.38
C ARG A 46 2.05 2.32 -15.92
N PRO A 47 1.78 2.35 -17.23
CA PRO A 47 0.75 3.21 -17.79
C PRO A 47 -0.60 3.00 -17.11
N GLY A 48 -1.21 4.09 -16.62
CA GLY A 48 -2.49 4.08 -15.90
C GLY A 48 -2.38 3.86 -14.38
N GLU A 49 -1.19 3.62 -13.85
CA GLU A 49 -0.97 3.67 -12.40
C GLU A 49 -0.74 5.11 -11.92
N GLU A 50 -1.03 5.35 -10.65
CA GLU A 50 -0.90 6.65 -9.98
C GLU A 50 -0.22 6.46 -8.61
N ASP A 51 0.77 7.31 -8.34
CA ASP A 51 1.51 7.32 -7.06
C ASP A 51 0.60 7.70 -5.89
N GLY A 52 0.76 7.00 -4.77
CA GLY A 52 -0.06 7.20 -3.58
C GLY A 52 -1.47 6.61 -3.67
N VAL A 53 -1.89 6.13 -4.84
CA VAL A 53 -3.17 5.42 -5.04
C VAL A 53 -2.92 3.91 -5.15
N HIS A 54 -2.04 3.53 -6.09
CA HIS A 54 -1.77 2.11 -6.37
C HIS A 54 -0.63 1.59 -5.50
N TYR A 55 0.47 2.33 -5.51
CA TYR A 55 1.64 2.16 -4.67
C TYR A 55 2.25 3.53 -4.40
N HIS A 56 3.11 3.60 -3.40
CA HIS A 56 4.16 4.61 -3.36
C HIS A 56 5.35 4.07 -4.16
N PHE A 57 5.55 4.62 -5.34
CA PHE A 57 6.69 4.31 -6.19
C PHE A 57 7.89 5.09 -5.66
N VAL A 58 8.96 4.37 -5.32
CA VAL A 58 10.17 4.94 -4.73
C VAL A 58 11.40 4.36 -5.39
N GLU A 59 12.50 5.11 -5.37
CA GLU A 59 13.78 4.59 -5.83
C GLU A 59 14.30 3.50 -4.90
N LYS A 60 15.13 2.60 -5.43
CA LYS A 60 15.68 1.49 -4.65
C LYS A 60 16.48 1.99 -3.43
N SER A 61 17.26 3.04 -3.60
CA SER A 61 18.04 3.67 -2.53
C SER A 61 17.16 4.26 -1.41
N GLU A 62 16.03 4.89 -1.77
CA GLU A 62 15.05 5.39 -0.78
C GLU A 62 14.43 4.23 -0.01
N PHE A 63 14.07 3.15 -0.71
CA PHE A 63 13.51 1.96 -0.07
C PHE A 63 14.48 1.31 0.91
N GLU A 64 15.75 1.16 0.54
CA GLU A 64 16.80 0.62 1.41
C GLU A 64 17.01 1.49 2.64
N SER A 65 17.03 2.82 2.49
CA SER A 65 17.06 3.75 3.63
C SER A 65 15.86 3.57 4.57
N LEU A 66 14.65 3.30 4.05
CA LEU A 66 13.46 3.04 4.87
C LEU A 66 13.53 1.69 5.59
N ILE A 67 14.19 0.68 5.02
CA ILE A 67 14.50 -0.58 5.72
C ILE A 67 15.43 -0.31 6.90
N GLU A 68 16.51 0.44 6.70
CA GLU A 68 17.48 0.77 7.75
C GLU A 68 16.85 1.55 8.91
N GLN A 69 15.87 2.39 8.62
CA GLN A 69 15.10 3.15 9.60
C GLN A 69 14.03 2.31 10.33
N GLY A 70 13.83 1.04 9.95
CA GLY A 70 12.80 0.18 10.52
C GLY A 70 11.36 0.66 10.20
N ALA A 71 11.17 1.36 9.08
CA ALA A 71 9.90 2.01 8.76
C ALA A 71 8.81 1.02 8.28
N PHE A 72 9.22 -0.16 7.79
CA PHE A 72 8.31 -1.16 7.25
C PHE A 72 7.89 -2.19 8.30
N LEU A 73 6.60 -2.54 8.30
CA LEU A 73 6.06 -3.68 9.06
C LEU A 73 6.52 -5.00 8.45
N GLU A 74 6.55 -5.06 7.12
CA GLU A 74 6.94 -6.21 6.31
C GLU A 74 7.44 -5.73 4.95
N TYR A 75 8.40 -6.46 4.38
CA TYR A 75 8.88 -6.24 3.02
C TYR A 75 9.35 -7.55 2.37
N ALA A 76 9.33 -7.59 1.04
CA ALA A 76 9.81 -8.73 0.26
C ALA A 76 10.39 -8.27 -1.08
N GLU A 77 11.32 -9.05 -1.63
CA GLU A 77 11.84 -8.89 -2.99
C GLU A 77 11.15 -9.88 -3.93
N VAL A 78 10.57 -9.36 -5.01
CA VAL A 78 9.84 -10.15 -6.01
C VAL A 78 10.28 -9.69 -7.40
N PHE A 79 10.88 -10.61 -8.15
CA PHE A 79 11.44 -10.35 -9.49
C PHE A 79 12.36 -9.11 -9.54
N GLY A 80 13.25 -8.98 -8.56
CA GLY A 80 14.20 -7.86 -8.47
C GLY A 80 13.62 -6.52 -8.03
N ASN A 81 12.34 -6.48 -7.63
CA ASN A 81 11.68 -5.29 -7.10
C ASN A 81 11.24 -5.53 -5.66
N TYR A 82 11.47 -4.56 -4.80
CA TYR A 82 10.96 -4.56 -3.43
C TYR A 82 9.50 -4.12 -3.36
N TYR A 83 8.79 -4.70 -2.38
CA TYR A 83 7.44 -4.34 -1.98
C TYR A 83 7.36 -4.31 -0.46
N ALA A 84 6.78 -3.27 0.12
CA ALA A 84 6.62 -3.16 1.57
C ALA A 84 5.33 -2.49 2.00
N ARG A 85 4.97 -2.72 3.26
CA ARG A 85 3.92 -1.99 3.96
C ARG A 85 4.55 -1.18 5.09
N LEU A 86 4.30 0.14 5.13
CA LEU A 86 4.70 0.98 6.24
C LEU A 86 3.96 0.58 7.52
N ALA A 87 4.63 0.71 8.66
CA ALA A 87 3.97 0.66 9.95
C ALA A 87 2.91 1.79 10.02
N CYS A 88 1.71 1.45 10.50
CA CYS A 88 0.60 2.39 10.61
C CYS A 88 1.02 3.63 11.42
N GLY A 89 0.88 4.83 10.84
CA GLY A 89 1.20 6.11 11.49
C GLY A 89 2.42 6.83 10.91
N LEU A 90 3.25 6.16 10.12
CA LEU A 90 4.32 6.79 9.36
C LEU A 90 3.77 7.25 8.00
N LYS A 91 3.83 8.54 7.72
CA LYS A 91 3.67 9.11 6.38
C LYS A 91 5.06 9.34 5.79
N LYS A 92 5.18 9.30 4.46
CA LYS A 92 6.34 9.93 3.80
C LYS A 92 6.53 11.35 4.38
N PRO A 93 7.77 11.77 4.66
CA PRO A 93 8.03 13.16 5.06
C PRO A 93 7.50 14.15 4.02
#